data_AF-A0A842KJU1-F1
#
_entry.id   AF-A0A842KJU1-F1
#
_cell.length_a   1.000
_cell.length_b   1.000
_cell.length_c   1.000
_cell.angle_alpha   90.00
_cell.angle_beta   90.00
_cell.angle_gamma   90.00
#
_symmetry.space_group_name_H-M   'P 1'
#
loop_
_entity.id
_entity.type
_entity.pdbx_description
1 polymer ?
#
loop_
_entity_poly.entity_id
_entity_poly.type
_entity_poly.pdbx_seq_one_letter_code
_entity_poly.pdbx_strand_id
1 'polypeptide(L)'
;MRIIHFNVKNENYDELLNIVVPTKSVEGNLLFKNLMKSIHENAEDLEMDVIVSAVESSGPEFSFAKSVNKGAESLPTAEDVVFDYEIRKKGGKILFDPELGMPHKRRNSLKGLWKQIYRYGLGRAIANKKYKELKSIFHILPSLAILFFPIFLIFSIIFWILFSPIFIYLLLAFILSYFLLCVYGSATSHSKYKNARRIIKSAFLIPVAHIAWGLGYLKGMR
;
A
#
# COMPACT_ATOMS: atom_id res chain seq x y z
N MET A 1 -2.25 13.52 -27.86
CA MET A 1 -1.00 12.80 -28.13
C MET A 1 -0.24 12.74 -26.80
N ARG A 2 0.07 11.56 -26.26
CA ARG A 2 0.94 11.41 -25.07
C ARG A 2 2.20 10.71 -25.55
N ILE A 3 3.34 11.34 -25.30
CA ILE A 3 4.64 11.01 -25.88
C ILE A 3 5.54 10.68 -24.70
N ILE A 4 5.95 9.42 -24.60
CA ILE A 4 6.97 8.99 -23.65
C ILE A 4 8.29 9.02 -24.41
N HIS A 5 9.24 9.81 -23.91
CA HIS A 5 10.62 9.82 -24.37
C HIS A 5 11.46 9.03 -23.36
N PHE A 6 12.29 8.12 -23.85
CA PHE A 6 13.30 7.44 -23.03
C PHE A 6 14.68 7.91 -23.46
N ASN A 7 15.55 8.20 -22.51
CA ASN A 7 16.96 8.44 -22.75
C ASN A 7 17.76 7.33 -22.06
N VAL A 8 18.35 6.44 -22.85
CA VAL A 8 19.20 5.35 -22.34
C VAL A 8 20.63 5.72 -22.66
N LYS A 9 21.44 5.93 -21.62
CA LYS A 9 22.89 6.11 -21.77
C LYS A 9 23.55 4.76 -21.51
N ASN A 10 24.23 4.22 -22.51
CA ASN A 10 25.01 2.99 -22.41
C ASN A 10 26.47 3.32 -22.75
N GLU A 11 27.44 2.81 -21.98
CA GLU A 11 28.86 3.18 -22.05
C GLU A 11 29.53 2.81 -23.38
N ASN A 12 28.87 2.04 -24.24
CA ASN A 12 29.45 1.53 -25.49
C ASN A 12 28.83 2.07 -26.79
N TYR A 13 27.83 2.95 -26.74
CA TYR A 13 27.25 3.58 -27.94
C TYR A 13 26.85 5.02 -27.64
N ASP A 14 27.57 6.00 -28.19
CA ASP A 14 27.28 7.44 -28.13
C ASP A 14 26.07 7.87 -28.97
N GLU A 15 25.26 6.93 -29.48
CA GLU A 15 24.09 7.23 -30.30
C GLU A 15 22.79 7.22 -29.48
N LEU A 16 22.18 8.41 -29.42
CA LEU A 16 20.88 8.70 -28.83
C LEU A 16 19.76 7.94 -29.55
N LEU A 17 19.35 6.80 -29.01
CA LEU A 17 18.18 6.06 -29.48
C LEU A 17 16.89 6.73 -28.98
N ASN A 18 16.36 7.65 -29.79
CA ASN A 18 15.07 8.31 -29.55
C ASN A 18 13.91 7.37 -29.91
N ILE A 19 13.38 6.64 -28.94
CA ILE A 19 12.23 5.76 -29.15
C ILE A 19 10.94 6.52 -28.81
N VAL A 20 10.14 6.83 -29.83
CA VAL A 20 8.85 7.50 -29.72
C VAL A 20 7.73 6.46 -29.78
N VAL A 21 6.98 6.30 -28.70
CA VAL A 21 5.93 5.26 -28.61
C VAL A 21 4.53 5.90 -28.46
N PRO A 22 3.63 5.78 -29.47
CA PRO A 22 2.27 6.30 -29.36
C PRO A 22 1.38 5.37 -28.50
N THR A 23 0.98 5.82 -27.32
CA THR A 23 0.21 5.07 -26.29
C THR A 23 -1.25 4.69 -26.66
N LYS A 24 -1.67 4.89 -27.91
CA LYS A 24 -3.00 4.47 -28.41
C LYS A 24 -2.95 3.49 -29.59
N SER A 25 -1.79 3.19 -30.16
CA SER A 25 -1.67 2.20 -31.23
C SER A 25 -1.28 0.83 -30.66
N VAL A 26 -1.71 -0.23 -31.35
CA VAL A 26 -1.31 -1.62 -31.04
C VAL A 26 0.22 -1.75 -31.04
N GLU A 27 0.88 -1.07 -31.98
CA GLU A 27 2.33 -0.94 -32.09
C GLU A 27 2.98 -0.29 -30.87
N GLY A 28 2.36 0.75 -30.30
CA GLY A 28 2.92 1.43 -29.14
C GLY A 28 2.89 0.57 -27.88
N ASN A 29 1.81 -0.18 -27.67
CA ASN A 29 1.73 -1.15 -26.59
C ASN A 29 2.74 -2.29 -26.77
N LEU A 30 2.95 -2.76 -28.00
CA LEU A 30 3.93 -3.81 -28.30
C LEU A 30 5.37 -3.34 -28.05
N LEU A 31 5.70 -2.10 -28.46
CA LEU A 31 7.02 -1.52 -28.24
C LEU A 31 7.33 -1.31 -26.76
N PHE A 32 6.36 -0.80 -25.99
CA PHE A 32 6.50 -0.67 -24.54
C PHE A 32 6.67 -2.03 -23.85
N LYS A 33 5.89 -3.03 -24.27
CA LYS A 33 6.00 -4.39 -23.73
C LYS A 33 7.37 -5.01 -24.02
N ASN A 34 7.90 -4.80 -25.22
CA ASN A 34 9.24 -5.26 -25.60
C ASN A 34 10.35 -4.50 -24.84
N LEU A 35 10.18 -3.20 -24.61
CA LEU A 35 11.10 -2.39 -23.80
C LEU A 35 11.13 -2.87 -22.35
N MET A 36 9.96 -3.05 -21.72
CA MET A 36 9.87 -3.55 -20.35
C MET A 36 10.42 -4.96 -20.21
N LYS A 37 10.22 -5.82 -21.23
CA LYS A 37 10.82 -7.15 -21.31
C LYS A 37 12.35 -7.08 -21.41
N SER A 38 12.90 -6.20 -22.24
CA SER A 38 14.35 -5.98 -22.35
C SER A 38 14.95 -5.43 -21.06
N ILE A 39 14.28 -4.49 -20.38
CA ILE A 39 14.69 -4.00 -19.07
C ILE A 39 14.66 -5.13 -18.05
N HIS A 40 13.63 -5.97 -18.06
CA HIS A 40 13.51 -7.12 -17.14
C HIS A 40 14.61 -8.17 -17.37
N GLU A 41 14.95 -8.46 -18.63
CA GLU A 41 16.00 -9.42 -19.01
C GLU A 41 17.41 -8.92 -18.67
N ASN A 42 17.62 -7.60 -18.63
CA ASN A 42 18.92 -6.98 -18.33
C ASN A 42 18.98 -6.28 -16.95
N ALA A 43 17.95 -6.46 -16.11
CA ALA A 43 17.79 -5.75 -14.83
C ALA A 43 18.80 -6.16 -13.75
N GLU A 44 19.47 -7.31 -13.87
CA GLU A 44 20.51 -7.72 -12.91
C GLU A 44 21.77 -6.85 -12.99
N ASP A 45 22.04 -6.22 -14.13
CA ASP A 45 23.23 -5.40 -14.39
C ASP A 45 22.95 -3.88 -14.37
N LEU A 46 21.69 -3.47 -14.21
CA LEU A 46 21.27 -2.07 -14.19
C LEU A 46 21.00 -1.63 -12.75
N GLU A 47 21.84 -0.75 -12.21
CA GLU A 47 21.58 -0.12 -10.91
C GLU A 47 20.25 0.64 -10.93
N MET A 48 19.45 0.47 -9.87
CA MET A 48 18.11 1.09 -9.74
C MET A 48 18.15 2.62 -9.95
N ASP A 49 19.26 3.26 -9.59
CA ASP A 49 19.50 4.69 -9.74
C ASP A 49 19.57 5.10 -11.22
N VAL A 50 20.02 4.22 -12.11
CA VAL A 50 20.10 4.45 -13.57
C VAL A 50 18.71 4.39 -14.20
N ILE A 51 17.86 3.46 -13.78
CA ILE A 51 16.47 3.35 -14.25
C ILE A 51 15.66 4.57 -13.81
N VAL A 52 15.84 5.01 -12.57
CA VAL A 52 15.21 6.23 -12.04
C VAL A 52 15.73 7.45 -12.80
N SER A 53 17.05 7.62 -12.94
CA SER A 53 17.70 8.70 -13.70
C SER A 53 17.25 8.79 -15.17
N ALA A 54 17.09 7.65 -15.86
CA ALA A 54 16.62 7.59 -17.24
C ALA A 54 15.15 8.02 -17.39
N VAL A 55 14.31 7.72 -16.40
CA VAL A 55 12.92 8.20 -16.31
C VAL A 55 12.86 9.66 -15.89
N GLU A 56 13.82 10.11 -15.08
CA GLU A 56 13.91 11.50 -14.60
C GLU A 56 14.41 12.49 -15.67
N SER A 57 15.09 12.02 -16.72
CA SER A 57 15.82 12.90 -17.64
C SER A 57 15.15 13.16 -18.99
N SER A 58 13.96 12.62 -19.28
CA SER A 58 13.37 12.74 -20.63
C SER A 58 11.85 12.99 -20.68
N GLY A 59 11.48 14.27 -20.80
CA GLY A 59 10.25 14.69 -21.50
C GLY A 59 9.19 15.46 -20.68
N PRO A 60 8.12 15.96 -21.35
CA PRO A 60 7.02 16.69 -20.70
C PRO A 60 6.27 15.85 -19.65
N GLU A 61 6.40 14.53 -19.68
CA GLU A 61 5.87 13.62 -18.67
C GLU A 61 6.66 13.66 -17.34
N PHE A 62 7.95 13.97 -17.38
CA PHE A 62 8.74 14.23 -16.18
C PHE A 62 8.36 15.56 -15.52
N SER A 63 8.11 16.60 -16.33
CA SER A 63 7.57 17.86 -15.81
C SER A 63 6.18 17.65 -15.18
N PHE A 64 5.37 16.76 -15.76
CA PHE A 64 4.09 16.35 -15.20
C PHE A 64 4.26 15.60 -13.88
N ALA A 65 5.10 14.56 -13.81
CA ALA A 65 5.39 13.80 -12.59
C ALA A 65 5.94 14.70 -11.47
N LYS A 66 6.89 15.59 -11.78
CA LYS A 66 7.44 16.57 -10.84
C LYS A 66 6.42 17.63 -10.42
N SER A 67 5.49 18.01 -11.30
CA SER A 67 4.36 18.88 -10.95
C SER A 67 3.30 18.18 -10.08
N VAL A 68 3.24 16.84 -10.11
CA VAL A 68 2.33 15.98 -9.34
C VAL A 68 2.92 15.70 -7.95
N ASN A 69 4.24 15.52 -7.84
CA ASN A 69 4.89 15.04 -6.61
C ASN A 69 4.94 16.05 -5.45
N LYS A 70 4.72 17.36 -5.70
CA LYS A 70 4.78 18.41 -4.67
C LYS A 70 3.86 18.14 -3.46
N GLY A 71 2.77 17.38 -3.66
CA GLY A 71 1.84 17.03 -2.59
C GLY A 71 2.27 15.84 -1.73
N ALA A 72 3.07 14.93 -2.29
CA ALA A 72 3.43 13.64 -1.69
C ALA A 72 4.69 13.73 -0.82
N GLU A 73 5.71 14.49 -1.24
CA GLU A 73 7.02 14.61 -0.57
C GLU A 73 6.95 15.05 0.91
N SER A 74 5.87 15.72 1.31
CA SER A 74 5.65 16.15 2.70
C SER A 74 5.11 15.04 3.62
N LEU A 75 4.80 13.85 3.10
CA LEU A 75 4.15 12.79 3.86
C LEU A 75 5.17 11.82 4.48
N PRO A 76 4.98 11.38 5.74
CA PRO A 76 5.91 10.43 6.36
C PRO A 76 5.81 9.00 5.81
N THR A 77 4.69 8.67 5.15
CA THR A 77 4.37 7.45 4.37
C THR A 77 3.12 7.73 3.52
N ALA A 78 2.75 6.83 2.61
CA ALA A 78 1.61 6.95 1.67
C ALA A 78 1.82 7.97 0.53
N GLU A 79 3.09 8.28 0.24
CA GLU A 79 3.54 9.10 -0.89
C GLU A 79 3.05 8.51 -2.23
N ASP A 80 3.22 7.20 -2.39
CA ASP A 80 2.74 6.39 -3.52
C ASP A 80 1.24 6.61 -3.80
N VAL A 81 0.42 6.55 -2.76
CA VAL A 81 -1.04 6.69 -2.92
C VAL A 81 -1.44 8.11 -3.28
N VAL A 82 -0.75 9.11 -2.74
CA VAL A 82 -1.01 10.52 -3.11
C VAL A 82 -0.51 10.80 -4.52
N PHE A 83 0.62 10.23 -4.91
CA PHE A 83 1.15 10.33 -6.26
C PHE A 83 0.18 9.73 -7.28
N ASP A 84 -0.32 8.51 -7.02
CA ASP A 84 -1.34 7.85 -7.84
C ASP A 84 -2.62 8.68 -7.97
N TYR A 85 -3.07 9.27 -6.85
CA TYR A 85 -4.24 10.14 -6.83
C TYR A 85 -4.04 11.39 -7.68
N GLU A 86 -2.91 12.07 -7.54
CA GLU A 86 -2.59 13.29 -8.29
C GLU A 86 -2.43 13.02 -9.80
N ILE A 87 -1.84 11.86 -10.17
CA ILE A 87 -1.79 11.40 -11.57
C ILE A 87 -3.20 11.29 -12.13
N ARG A 88 -4.08 10.54 -11.44
CA ARG A 88 -5.47 10.33 -11.89
C ARG A 88 -6.27 11.62 -11.92
N LYS A 89 -6.09 12.49 -10.93
CA LYS A 89 -6.76 13.79 -10.83
C LYS A 89 -6.44 14.69 -12.03
N LYS A 90 -5.21 14.64 -12.53
CA LYS A 90 -4.77 15.35 -13.73
C LYS A 90 -5.08 14.60 -15.04
N GLY A 91 -5.91 13.56 -15.00
CA GLY A 91 -6.32 12.76 -16.17
C GLY A 91 -5.27 11.74 -16.63
N GLY A 92 -4.23 11.50 -15.84
CA GLY A 92 -3.26 10.43 -16.04
C GLY A 92 -3.89 9.05 -15.90
N LYS A 93 -3.27 8.04 -16.52
CA LYS A 93 -3.66 6.63 -16.36
C LYS A 93 -2.49 5.88 -15.73
N ILE A 94 -2.80 4.99 -14.81
CA ILE A 94 -1.81 4.10 -14.16
C ILE A 94 -1.88 2.76 -14.89
N LEU A 95 -0.74 2.31 -15.43
CA LEU A 95 -0.60 1.01 -16.06
C LEU A 95 -0.16 -0.01 -14.99
N PHE A 96 -0.73 -1.20 -15.04
CA PHE A 96 -0.39 -2.31 -14.16
C PHE A 96 -0.08 -3.53 -15.02
N ASP A 97 1.12 -4.09 -14.84
CA ASP A 97 1.54 -5.32 -15.49
C ASP A 97 1.74 -6.41 -14.42
N PRO A 98 0.93 -7.48 -14.41
CA PRO A 98 1.04 -8.56 -13.44
C PRO A 98 2.32 -9.39 -13.62
N GLU A 99 3.00 -9.33 -14.77
CA GLU A 99 4.25 -10.03 -15.03
C GLU A 99 5.46 -9.32 -14.38
N LEU A 100 5.33 -8.02 -14.08
CA LEU A 100 6.37 -7.24 -13.41
C LEU A 100 6.35 -7.46 -11.89
N GLY A 101 7.09 -8.47 -11.45
CA GLY A 101 7.31 -8.75 -10.02
C GLY A 101 8.58 -8.08 -9.48
N MET A 102 8.46 -7.34 -8.37
CA MET A 102 9.62 -6.85 -7.61
C MET A 102 9.72 -7.58 -6.26
N PRO A 103 10.92 -8.10 -5.88
CA PRO A 103 11.09 -8.77 -4.60
C PRO A 103 10.83 -7.80 -3.45
N HIS A 104 9.77 -8.06 -2.67
CA HIS A 104 9.42 -7.23 -1.52
C HIS A 104 9.93 -7.82 -0.20
N LYS A 105 10.85 -7.12 0.47
CA LYS A 105 11.40 -7.53 1.77
C LYS A 105 10.44 -7.19 2.91
N ARG A 106 9.85 -8.22 3.54
CA ARG A 106 9.02 -8.05 4.74
C ARG A 106 9.86 -7.87 6.01
N ARG A 107 9.26 -7.30 7.05
CA ARG A 107 9.87 -7.18 8.38
C ARG A 107 9.81 -8.52 9.10
N ASN A 108 10.94 -8.93 9.69
CA ASN A 108 11.09 -10.23 10.33
C ASN A 108 10.82 -10.21 11.85
N SER A 109 10.36 -9.08 12.40
CA SER A 109 10.10 -8.93 13.84
C SER A 109 8.77 -8.25 14.11
N LEU A 110 8.16 -8.60 15.25
CA LEU A 110 6.90 -8.00 15.70
C LEU A 110 7.02 -6.47 15.89
N LYS A 111 8.13 -6.01 16.47
CA LYS A 111 8.43 -4.58 16.62
C LYS A 111 8.56 -3.87 15.26
N GLY A 112 9.18 -4.53 14.29
CA GLY A 112 9.29 -4.03 12.92
C GLY A 112 7.94 -3.92 12.23
N LEU A 113 7.11 -4.96 12.35
CA LEU A 113 5.74 -4.98 11.85
C LEU A 113 4.90 -3.85 12.47
N TRP A 114 4.91 -3.74 13.79
CA TRP A 114 4.20 -2.69 14.52
C TRP A 114 4.58 -1.30 14.02
N LYS A 115 5.87 -0.99 13.98
CA LYS A 115 6.37 0.32 13.53
C LYS A 115 5.95 0.62 12.09
N GLN A 116 5.99 -0.39 11.22
CA GLN A 116 5.58 -0.24 9.82
C GLN A 116 4.08 0.07 9.71
N ILE A 117 3.23 -0.77 10.30
CA ILE A 117 1.77 -0.62 10.20
C ILE A 117 1.28 0.65 10.90
N TYR A 118 1.88 1.02 12.03
CA TYR A 118 1.61 2.29 12.70
C TYR A 118 1.93 3.49 11.80
N ARG A 119 3.11 3.48 11.15
CA ARG A 119 3.47 4.55 10.20
C ARG A 119 2.51 4.62 9.03
N TYR A 120 2.08 3.48 8.48
CA TYR A 120 1.08 3.45 7.41
C TYR A 120 -0.26 4.04 7.83
N GLY A 121 -0.76 3.70 9.02
CA GLY A 121 -1.97 4.33 9.57
C GLY A 121 -1.81 5.85 9.69
N LEU A 122 -0.66 6.31 10.21
CA LEU A 122 -0.33 7.73 10.37
C LEU A 122 -0.29 8.47 9.03
N GLY A 123 0.47 7.97 8.05
CA GLY A 123 0.55 8.59 6.73
C GLY A 123 -0.78 8.58 5.99
N ARG A 124 -1.53 7.47 6.09
CA ARG A 124 -2.88 7.40 5.50
C ARG A 124 -3.82 8.44 6.11
N ALA A 125 -3.78 8.67 7.43
CA ALA A 125 -4.60 9.70 8.06
C ALA A 125 -4.23 11.11 7.59
N ILE A 126 -2.94 11.43 7.49
CA ILE A 126 -2.48 12.74 6.99
C ILE A 126 -2.88 12.93 5.52
N ALA A 127 -2.68 11.91 4.68
CA ALA A 127 -3.11 11.91 3.29
C ALA A 127 -4.63 12.10 3.16
N ASN A 128 -5.41 11.39 3.98
CA ASN A 128 -6.87 11.53 4.03
C ASN A 128 -7.32 12.92 4.51
N LYS A 129 -6.60 13.57 5.43
CA LYS A 129 -6.88 14.96 5.83
C LYS A 129 -6.67 15.92 4.66
N LYS A 130 -5.58 15.74 3.91
CA LYS A 130 -5.22 16.58 2.76
C LYS A 130 -6.12 16.35 1.55
N TYR A 131 -6.45 15.10 1.25
CA TYR A 131 -7.26 14.66 0.12
C TYR A 131 -8.44 13.84 0.60
N LYS A 132 -9.61 14.48 0.70
CA LYS A 132 -10.81 13.85 1.27
C LYS A 132 -11.33 12.70 0.41
N GLU A 133 -11.04 12.72 -0.88
CA GLU A 133 -11.42 11.72 -1.87
C GLU A 133 -10.70 10.38 -1.67
N LEU A 134 -9.57 10.38 -0.95
CA LEU A 134 -8.86 9.16 -0.55
C LEU A 134 -9.45 8.48 0.69
N LYS A 135 -10.39 9.14 1.37
CA LYS A 135 -11.02 8.58 2.57
C LYS A 135 -11.86 7.37 2.20
N SER A 136 -11.74 6.35 3.03
CA SER A 136 -12.57 5.16 2.99
C SER A 136 -12.95 4.78 4.42
N ILE A 137 -14.16 4.28 4.61
CA ILE A 137 -14.64 3.84 5.92
C ILE A 137 -13.72 2.76 6.51
N PHE A 138 -13.17 1.89 5.64
CA PHE A 138 -12.24 0.83 6.03
C PHE A 138 -10.94 1.35 6.64
N HIS A 139 -10.51 2.57 6.30
CA HIS A 139 -9.34 3.19 6.94
C HIS A 139 -9.58 3.57 8.40
N ILE A 140 -10.84 3.86 8.76
CA ILE A 140 -11.25 4.37 10.08
C ILE A 140 -11.71 3.22 11.00
N LEU A 141 -12.23 2.13 10.46
CA LEU A 141 -12.74 0.99 11.25
C LEU A 141 -11.78 0.49 12.35
N PRO A 142 -10.46 0.31 12.11
CA PRO A 142 -9.56 -0.14 13.17
C PRO A 142 -9.43 0.89 14.31
N SER A 143 -9.48 2.19 14.00
CA SER A 143 -9.49 3.25 15.00
C SER A 143 -10.78 3.27 15.81
N LEU A 144 -11.93 3.05 15.17
CA LEU A 144 -13.21 2.94 15.89
C LEU A 144 -13.21 1.74 16.83
N ALA A 145 -12.69 0.59 16.38
CA ALA A 145 -12.55 -0.58 17.23
C ALA A 145 -11.71 -0.30 18.48
N ILE A 146 -10.60 0.44 18.36
CA ILE A 146 -9.76 0.83 19.52
C ILE A 146 -10.51 1.72 20.51
N LEU A 147 -11.35 2.64 20.02
CA LEU A 147 -12.11 3.56 20.88
C LEU A 147 -13.30 2.88 21.57
N PHE A 148 -14.05 2.05 20.84
CA PHE A 148 -15.30 1.47 21.33
C PHE A 148 -15.13 0.12 22.02
N PHE A 149 -14.09 -0.66 21.71
CA PHE A 149 -13.91 -1.97 22.34
C PHE A 149 -13.70 -1.89 23.87
N PRO A 150 -12.87 -0.97 24.43
CA PRO A 150 -12.75 -0.82 25.88
C PRO A 150 -14.08 -0.43 26.55
N ILE A 151 -14.86 0.43 25.88
CA ILE A 151 -16.18 0.84 26.35
C ILE A 151 -17.11 -0.38 26.39
N PHE A 152 -17.17 -1.14 25.30
CA PHE A 152 -17.94 -2.38 25.21
C PHE A 152 -17.53 -3.41 26.26
N LEU A 153 -16.23 -3.57 26.51
CA LEU A 153 -15.68 -4.44 27.55
C LEU A 153 -16.16 -4.04 28.95
N ILE A 154 -16.02 -2.75 29.31
CA ILE A 154 -16.42 -2.22 30.61
C ILE A 154 -17.93 -2.42 30.81
N PHE A 155 -18.75 -2.04 29.83
CA PHE A 155 -20.19 -2.23 29.91
C PHE A 155 -20.55 -3.72 30.04
N SER A 156 -19.93 -4.61 29.27
CA SER A 156 -20.20 -6.05 29.37
C SER A 156 -19.95 -6.59 30.78
N ILE A 157 -18.90 -6.11 31.47
CA ILE A 157 -18.59 -6.50 32.85
C ILE A 157 -19.60 -5.91 33.85
N ILE A 158 -19.93 -4.62 33.71
CA ILE A 158 -20.93 -3.96 34.57
C ILE A 158 -22.28 -4.66 34.45
N PHE A 159 -22.72 -4.92 33.22
CA PHE A 159 -24.00 -5.58 32.97
C PHE A 159 -24.02 -7.03 33.43
N TRP A 160 -22.87 -7.72 33.35
CA TRP A 160 -22.71 -9.04 33.94
C TRP A 160 -22.96 -9.02 35.45
N ILE A 161 -22.32 -8.10 36.17
CA ILE A 161 -22.42 -8.00 37.63
C ILE A 161 -23.82 -7.55 38.08
N LEU A 162 -24.42 -6.58 37.39
CA LEU A 162 -25.67 -5.95 37.83
C LEU A 162 -26.94 -6.64 37.35
N PHE A 163 -26.90 -7.38 36.23
CA PHE A 163 -28.12 -7.91 35.60
C PHE A 163 -28.08 -9.40 35.33
N SER A 164 -27.08 -9.94 34.63
CA SER A 164 -27.07 -11.38 34.25
C SER A 164 -25.73 -11.87 33.69
N PRO A 165 -25.34 -13.14 33.95
CA PRO A 165 -24.22 -13.82 33.27
C PRO A 165 -24.25 -13.80 31.74
N ILE A 166 -25.41 -13.57 31.09
CA ILE A 166 -25.49 -13.57 29.63
C ILE A 166 -24.52 -12.56 28.98
N PHE A 167 -24.25 -11.42 29.63
CA PHE A 167 -23.39 -10.38 29.08
C PHE A 167 -21.92 -10.80 28.94
N ILE A 168 -21.40 -11.69 29.81
CA ILE A 168 -20.04 -12.21 29.63
C ILE A 168 -19.98 -13.20 28.46
N TYR A 169 -21.01 -14.02 28.26
CA TYR A 169 -21.08 -14.93 27.12
C TYR A 169 -21.18 -14.18 25.79
N LEU A 170 -21.93 -13.06 25.75
CA LEU A 170 -21.99 -12.19 24.57
C LEU A 170 -20.63 -11.55 24.26
N LEU A 171 -19.90 -11.06 25.29
CA LEU A 171 -18.55 -10.55 25.12
C LEU A 171 -17.61 -11.63 24.56
N LEU A 172 -17.63 -12.83 25.14
CA LEU A 172 -16.80 -13.95 24.70
C LEU A 172 -17.14 -14.38 23.27
N ALA A 173 -18.44 -14.43 22.92
CA ALA A 173 -18.89 -14.73 21.57
C ALA A 173 -18.42 -13.66 20.56
N PHE A 174 -18.44 -12.38 20.95
CA PHE A 174 -17.92 -11.30 20.11
C PHE A 174 -16.41 -11.43 19.88
N ILE A 175 -15.62 -11.67 20.94
CA ILE A 175 -14.17 -11.87 20.83
C ILE A 175 -13.86 -13.11 19.98
N LEU A 176 -14.57 -14.21 20.20
CA LEU A 176 -14.41 -15.45 19.46
C LEU A 176 -14.74 -15.27 17.97
N SER A 177 -15.85 -14.61 17.66
CA SER A 177 -16.25 -14.37 16.26
C SER A 177 -15.23 -13.50 15.52
N TYR A 178 -14.70 -12.44 16.16
CA TYR A 178 -13.60 -11.65 15.59
C TYR A 178 -12.33 -12.48 15.37
N PHE A 179 -11.97 -13.34 16.32
CA PHE A 179 -10.81 -14.21 16.17
C PHE A 179 -11.00 -15.23 15.04
N LEU A 180 -12.20 -15.80 14.89
CA LEU A 180 -12.54 -16.68 13.78
C LEU A 180 -12.45 -15.96 12.42
N LEU A 181 -12.84 -14.68 12.35
CA LEU A 181 -12.63 -13.87 11.15
C LEU A 181 -11.14 -13.65 10.84
N CYS A 182 -10.29 -13.48 11.86
CA CYS A 182 -8.84 -13.38 11.68
C CYS A 182 -8.24 -14.70 11.18
N VAL A 183 -8.72 -15.84 11.69
CA VAL A 183 -8.35 -17.17 11.19
C VAL A 183 -8.81 -17.35 9.75
N TYR A 184 -10.06 -17.00 9.43
CA TYR A 184 -10.61 -17.07 8.08
C TYR A 184 -9.79 -16.21 7.09
N GLY A 185 -9.52 -14.95 7.42
CA GLY A 185 -8.69 -14.07 6.58
C GLY A 185 -7.26 -14.59 6.39
N SER A 186 -6.68 -15.17 7.44
CA SER A 186 -5.37 -15.83 7.35
C SER A 186 -5.44 -17.08 6.46
N ALA A 187 -6.52 -17.86 6.56
CA ALA A 187 -6.76 -19.09 5.83
C ALA A 187 -7.21 -18.86 4.38
N THR A 188 -7.65 -17.66 3.99
CA THR A 188 -7.96 -17.31 2.59
C THR A 188 -6.84 -16.50 1.92
N SER A 189 -5.83 -16.08 2.67
CA SER A 189 -4.67 -15.36 2.12
C SER A 189 -3.90 -16.18 1.07
N HIS A 190 -3.45 -15.50 0.01
CA HIS A 190 -2.54 -16.06 -1.00
C HIS A 190 -1.10 -16.00 -0.49
N SER A 191 -0.55 -17.15 -0.11
CA SER A 191 0.84 -17.26 0.31
C SER A 191 1.45 -18.57 -0.18
N LYS A 192 2.61 -18.49 -0.85
CA LYS A 192 3.40 -19.65 -1.30
C LYS A 192 3.82 -20.58 -0.15
N TYR A 193 3.93 -20.04 1.07
CA TYR A 193 4.44 -20.76 2.25
C TYR A 193 3.34 -21.11 3.26
N LYS A 194 2.07 -21.17 2.85
CA LYS A 194 0.92 -21.33 3.76
C LYS A 194 0.90 -22.71 4.42
N ASN A 195 0.73 -22.74 5.73
CA ASN A 195 0.48 -23.95 6.51
C ASN A 195 -0.31 -23.60 7.79
N ALA A 196 -0.85 -24.60 8.49
CA ALA A 196 -1.69 -24.40 9.68
C ALA A 196 -1.01 -23.52 10.75
N ARG A 197 0.27 -23.79 11.06
CA ARG A 197 1.05 -23.01 12.02
C ARG A 197 1.15 -21.54 11.64
N ARG A 198 1.35 -21.23 10.35
CA ARG A 198 1.43 -19.86 9.84
C ARG A 198 0.06 -19.19 9.79
N ILE A 199 -1.01 -19.93 9.50
CA ILE A 199 -2.38 -19.41 9.56
C ILE A 199 -2.70 -18.95 10.99
N ILE A 200 -2.43 -19.79 12.00
CA ILE A 200 -2.67 -19.43 13.40
C ILE A 200 -1.79 -18.26 13.83
N LYS A 201 -0.48 -18.29 13.50
CA LYS A 201 0.41 -17.15 13.80
C LYS A 201 -0.10 -15.84 13.17
N SER A 202 -0.51 -15.88 11.90
CA SER A 202 -1.07 -14.72 11.21
C SER A 202 -2.36 -14.23 11.86
N ALA A 203 -3.22 -15.14 12.31
CA ALA A 203 -4.46 -14.79 12.99
C ALA A 203 -4.21 -13.97 14.27
N PHE A 204 -3.12 -14.23 14.99
CA PHE A 204 -2.68 -13.41 16.13
C PHE A 204 -2.00 -12.10 15.72
N LEU A 205 -1.33 -12.04 14.57
CA LEU A 205 -0.68 -10.82 14.07
C LEU A 205 -1.68 -9.81 13.51
N ILE A 206 -2.83 -10.26 13.00
CA ILE A 206 -3.88 -9.39 12.44
C ILE A 206 -4.41 -8.38 13.48
N PRO A 207 -4.83 -8.78 14.71
CA PRO A 207 -5.20 -7.83 15.75
C PRO A 207 -4.10 -6.83 16.09
N VAL A 208 -2.84 -7.28 16.16
CA VAL A 208 -1.69 -6.39 16.39
C VAL A 208 -1.57 -5.35 15.27
N ALA A 209 -1.77 -5.76 14.02
CA ALA A 209 -1.79 -4.84 12.88
C ALA A 209 -2.97 -3.86 12.94
N HIS A 210 -4.18 -4.31 13.30
CA HIS A 210 -5.34 -3.44 13.48
C HIS A 210 -5.11 -2.38 14.57
N ILE A 211 -4.53 -2.78 15.70
CA ILE A 211 -4.20 -1.86 16.79
C ILE A 211 -3.13 -0.86 16.31
N ALA A 212 -2.03 -1.33 15.74
CA ALA A 212 -0.95 -0.47 15.24
C ALA A 212 -1.47 0.54 14.21
N TRP A 213 -2.26 0.08 13.23
CA TRP A 213 -2.86 0.92 12.20
C TRP A 213 -3.80 1.95 12.83
N GLY A 214 -4.73 1.49 13.68
CA GLY A 214 -5.76 2.34 14.26
C GLY A 214 -5.18 3.42 15.16
N LEU A 215 -4.13 3.11 15.95
CA LEU A 215 -3.39 4.10 16.75
C LEU A 215 -2.67 5.11 15.87
N GLY A 216 -1.98 4.64 14.82
CA GLY A 216 -1.29 5.50 13.86
C GLY A 216 -2.27 6.45 13.17
N TYR A 217 -3.40 5.92 12.72
CA TYR A 217 -4.44 6.68 12.05
C TYR A 217 -5.05 7.74 12.98
N LEU A 218 -5.41 7.38 14.23
CA LEU A 218 -5.86 8.36 15.23
C LEU A 218 -4.84 9.47 15.48
N LYS A 219 -3.55 9.12 15.56
CA LYS A 219 -2.48 10.10 15.75
C LYS A 219 -2.37 11.07 14.57
N GLY A 220 -2.53 10.59 13.34
CA GLY A 220 -2.50 11.45 12.15
C GLY A 220 -3.77 12.27 11.92
N MET A 221 -4.87 11.87 12.56
CA MET A 221 -6.13 12.61 12.51
C MET A 221 -6.14 13.84 13.42
N ARG A 222 -5.34 13.85 14.50
CA ARG A 222 -5.08 15.03 15.34
C ARG A 222 -4.40 16.11 14.50
#